data_AF-A0A9E0RWW5-F1
#
_entry.id   AF-A0A9E0RWW5-F1
#
_cell.length_a   1.000
_cell.length_b   1.000
_cell.length_c   1.000
_cell.angle_alpha   90.00
_cell.angle_beta   90.00
_cell.angle_gamma   90.00
#
_symmetry.space_group_name_H-M   'P 1'
#
loop_
_entity.id
_entity.type
_entity.pdbx_description
1 polymer ?
#
loop_
_entity_poly.entity_id
_entity_poly.type
_entity_poly.pdbx_seq_one_letter_code
_entity_poly.pdbx_strand_id
1 'polypeptide(L)'
;TFLNPDTMAHVDWLKEISAGQARYPRTNIFACAQYELGEDGKLDGVGDAYFGFGIPWRGGFGHSTKHLPSEGECFSPCGAAAVVRRTVFEKAGGFDERFFCYCEDVDLGFRLRLMGERCVFLPNASVEHKGSAISGRHSDFTIYHGTRNRMWTYVKNMPLGLLVLTAPGHIAISIYLLARSASVGKFKATWRGLRDGILGLPDIWKSRRARVSYDPAVKIARAMSWNVNDMRKRRPCVKEF
;
A
#
# COMPACT_ATOMS: atom_id res chain seq x y z
N THR A 1 4.05 6.03 -15.49
CA THR A 1 2.65 5.84 -15.04
C THR A 1 2.35 4.37 -14.99
N PHE A 2 1.63 3.94 -13.96
CA PHE A 2 1.07 2.61 -13.82
C PHE A 2 -0.45 2.75 -13.86
N LEU A 3 -1.10 1.88 -14.62
CA LEU A 3 -2.55 1.84 -14.76
C LEU A 3 -2.95 0.38 -14.94
N ASN A 4 -3.79 -0.13 -14.06
CA ASN A 4 -4.22 -1.52 -14.11
C ASN A 4 -5.12 -1.77 -15.34
N PRO A 5 -5.10 -2.97 -15.94
CA PRO A 5 -5.95 -3.29 -17.08
C PRO A 5 -7.46 -3.17 -16.81
N ASP A 6 -7.89 -3.27 -15.55
CA ASP A 6 -9.28 -3.15 -15.11
C ASP A 6 -9.62 -1.75 -14.54
N THR A 7 -8.91 -0.73 -15.02
CA THR A 7 -9.17 0.68 -14.68
C THR A 7 -9.55 1.51 -15.91
N MET A 8 -10.37 2.53 -15.67
CA MET A 8 -10.77 3.54 -16.65
C MET A 8 -10.36 4.91 -16.12
N ALA A 9 -9.37 5.53 -16.76
CA ALA A 9 -8.91 6.86 -16.37
C ALA A 9 -9.89 7.94 -16.83
N HIS A 10 -10.15 8.93 -15.98
CA HIS A 10 -10.91 10.12 -16.38
C HIS A 10 -10.13 10.91 -17.46
N VAL A 11 -10.84 11.60 -18.34
CA VAL A 11 -10.22 12.32 -19.49
C VAL A 11 -9.15 13.33 -19.05
N ASP A 12 -9.37 13.98 -17.92
CA ASP A 12 -8.45 14.96 -17.34
C ASP A 12 -7.36 14.36 -16.45
N TRP A 13 -7.30 13.03 -16.27
CA TRP A 13 -6.41 12.39 -15.30
C TRP A 13 -4.94 12.80 -15.49
N LEU A 14 -4.41 12.72 -16.72
CA LEU A 14 -3.03 13.12 -17.01
C LEU A 14 -2.81 14.63 -16.90
N LYS A 15 -3.82 15.44 -17.21
CA LYS A 15 -3.77 16.90 -17.06
C LYS A 15 -3.65 17.28 -15.58
N GLU A 16 -4.44 16.65 -14.71
CA GLU A 16 -4.39 16.87 -13.26
C GLU A 16 -3.07 16.38 -12.65
N ILE A 17 -2.54 15.25 -13.13
CA ILE A 17 -1.18 14.79 -12.77
C ILE A 17 -0.14 15.83 -13.17
N SER A 18 -0.18 16.34 -14.41
CA SER A 18 0.75 17.36 -14.89
C SER A 18 0.66 18.65 -14.07
N ALA A 19 -0.56 19.07 -13.70
CA ALA A 19 -0.77 20.21 -12.83
C ALA A 19 -0.19 19.97 -11.43
N GLY A 20 -0.37 18.76 -10.87
CA GLY A 20 0.25 18.35 -9.61
C GLY A 20 1.79 18.35 -9.66
N GLN A 21 2.39 17.89 -10.76
CA GLN A 21 3.84 17.95 -10.98
C GLN A 21 4.35 19.39 -11.01
N ALA A 22 3.60 20.32 -11.61
CA ALA A 22 3.95 21.73 -11.61
C ALA A 22 3.84 22.36 -10.21
N ARG A 23 2.81 21.99 -9.42
CA ARG A 23 2.65 22.43 -8.02
C ARG A 23 3.73 21.85 -7.10
N TYR A 24 4.17 20.62 -7.35
CA TYR A 24 5.15 19.91 -6.53
C TYR A 24 6.37 19.46 -7.34
N PRO A 25 7.24 20.39 -7.79
CA PRO A 25 8.35 20.07 -8.70
C PRO A 25 9.45 19.19 -8.07
N ARG A 26 9.44 19.03 -6.74
CA ARG A 26 10.36 18.15 -5.99
C ARG A 26 9.76 16.78 -5.64
N THR A 27 8.50 16.54 -6.02
CA THR A 27 7.81 15.29 -5.76
C THR A 27 7.91 14.37 -6.97
N ASN A 28 8.26 13.11 -6.72
CA ASN A 28 8.44 12.10 -7.76
C ASN A 28 7.31 11.08 -7.82
N ILE A 29 6.35 11.14 -6.90
CA ILE A 29 5.31 10.13 -6.72
C ILE A 29 3.96 10.81 -6.49
N PHE A 30 2.98 10.43 -7.31
CA PHE A 30 1.62 10.94 -7.22
C PHE A 30 0.63 9.77 -7.19
N ALA A 31 -0.31 9.86 -6.24
CA ALA A 31 -1.49 9.02 -6.14
C ALA A 31 -2.72 9.81 -6.62
N CYS A 32 -3.74 9.09 -7.08
CA CYS A 32 -4.98 9.66 -7.57
C CYS A 32 -6.18 9.11 -6.79
N ALA A 33 -7.32 9.79 -6.88
CA ALA A 33 -8.59 9.24 -6.41
C ALA A 33 -8.97 8.02 -7.26
N GLN A 34 -9.44 6.96 -6.61
CA GLN A 34 -9.88 5.73 -7.25
C GLN A 34 -11.32 5.46 -6.81
N TYR A 35 -12.22 5.34 -7.78
CA TYR A 35 -13.63 5.04 -7.57
C TYR A 35 -13.92 3.59 -7.89
N GLU A 36 -14.87 2.97 -7.19
CA GLU A 36 -15.26 1.60 -7.48
C GLU A 36 -16.10 1.54 -8.76
N LEU A 37 -15.62 0.81 -9.77
CA LEU A 37 -16.32 0.69 -11.05
C LEU A 37 -17.65 -0.06 -10.87
N GLY A 38 -18.75 0.55 -11.30
CA GLY A 38 -20.09 -0.04 -11.23
C GLY A 38 -20.80 0.14 -9.89
N GLU A 39 -20.20 0.85 -8.92
CA GLU A 39 -20.86 1.25 -7.68
C GLU A 39 -20.76 2.77 -7.48
N ASP A 40 -21.84 3.47 -7.84
CA ASP A 40 -21.90 4.92 -7.71
C ASP A 40 -21.66 5.37 -6.27
N GLY A 41 -20.76 6.34 -6.12
CA GLY A 41 -20.55 7.01 -4.85
C GLY A 41 -19.67 6.27 -3.84
N LYS A 42 -18.95 5.21 -4.24
CA LYS A 42 -17.94 4.55 -3.39
C LYS A 42 -16.52 4.74 -3.89
N LEU A 43 -15.62 4.95 -2.93
CA LEU A 43 -14.18 4.98 -3.14
C LEU A 43 -13.64 3.56 -3.21
N ASP A 44 -12.86 3.28 -4.25
CA ASP A 44 -11.89 2.20 -4.19
C ASP A 44 -10.72 2.63 -3.32
N GLY A 45 -10.18 3.84 -3.48
CA GLY A 45 -9.11 4.33 -2.61
C GLY A 45 -8.60 5.74 -2.88
N VAL A 46 -7.83 6.26 -1.93
CA VAL A 46 -7.14 7.56 -1.99
C VAL A 46 -5.65 7.43 -1.68
N GLY A 47 -5.03 6.38 -2.25
CA GLY A 47 -3.70 5.91 -1.88
C GLY A 47 -3.72 4.92 -0.71
N ASP A 48 -2.55 4.39 -0.37
CA ASP A 48 -2.40 3.42 0.70
C ASP A 48 -1.99 4.08 2.01
N ALA A 49 -2.33 3.38 3.09
CA ALA A 49 -1.94 3.68 4.45
C ALA A 49 -1.29 2.44 5.09
N TYR A 50 -0.49 2.66 6.12
CA TYR A 50 0.30 1.59 6.75
C TYR A 50 0.22 1.69 8.27
N PHE A 51 -0.22 0.61 8.91
CA PHE A 51 -0.30 0.51 10.36
C PHE A 51 1.07 0.10 10.91
N GLY A 52 1.52 0.72 12.00
CA GLY A 52 2.84 0.48 12.58
C GLY A 52 3.15 -1.01 12.88
N PHE A 53 2.13 -1.82 13.14
CA PHE A 53 2.27 -3.28 13.32
C PHE A 53 2.20 -4.09 12.02
N GLY A 54 2.48 -3.48 10.87
CA GLY A 54 2.69 -4.19 9.61
C GLY A 54 1.43 -4.53 8.82
N ILE A 55 0.37 -3.73 8.95
CA ILE A 55 -0.89 -3.95 8.21
C ILE A 55 -1.13 -2.78 7.26
N PRO A 56 -1.00 -2.98 5.93
CA PRO A 56 -1.43 -1.98 4.97
C PRO A 56 -2.94 -2.03 4.73
N TRP A 57 -3.49 -0.92 4.30
CA TRP A 57 -4.83 -0.87 3.70
C TRP A 57 -4.90 0.26 2.67
N ARG A 58 -5.81 0.11 1.72
CA ARG A 58 -6.17 1.18 0.81
C ARG A 58 -7.05 2.18 1.55
N GLY A 59 -6.56 3.40 1.72
CA GLY A 59 -7.25 4.46 2.45
C GLY A 59 -8.57 4.82 1.78
N GLY A 60 -9.65 4.92 2.55
CA GLY A 60 -10.98 5.25 2.05
C GLY A 60 -11.73 4.11 1.34
N PHE A 61 -11.17 2.90 1.24
CA PHE A 61 -11.84 1.81 0.54
C PHE A 61 -13.24 1.53 1.11
N GLY A 62 -14.25 1.56 0.25
CA GLY A 62 -15.67 1.36 0.56
C GLY A 62 -16.35 2.58 1.21
N HIS A 63 -15.65 3.70 1.38
CA HIS A 63 -16.23 4.95 1.91
C HIS A 63 -16.97 5.71 0.82
N SER A 64 -17.83 6.64 1.23
CA SER A 64 -18.52 7.51 0.28
C SER A 64 -17.57 8.49 -0.41
N THR A 65 -17.78 8.74 -1.71
CA THR A 65 -17.05 9.76 -2.47
C THR A 65 -17.41 11.19 -2.09
N LYS A 66 -18.48 11.41 -1.31
CA LYS A 66 -18.92 12.75 -0.87
C LYS A 66 -17.87 13.49 -0.03
N HIS A 67 -16.96 12.74 0.61
CA HIS A 67 -15.94 13.29 1.49
C HIS A 67 -14.56 12.75 1.09
N LEU A 68 -14.05 13.25 -0.03
CA LEU A 68 -12.66 13.07 -0.40
C LEU A 68 -11.77 13.93 0.53
N PRO A 69 -10.61 13.40 0.97
CA PRO A 69 -9.62 14.24 1.63
C PRO A 69 -9.09 15.30 0.65
N SER A 70 -8.60 16.39 1.22
CA SER A 70 -7.81 17.40 0.51
C SER A 70 -6.54 16.80 -0.09
N GLU A 71 -5.93 17.55 -1.02
CA GLU A 71 -4.60 17.27 -1.54
C GLU A 71 -3.59 17.21 -0.40
N GLY A 72 -2.75 16.17 -0.39
CA GLY A 72 -1.85 15.92 0.74
C GLY A 72 -0.97 14.70 0.53
N GLU A 73 -0.30 14.25 1.59
CA GLU A 73 0.63 13.14 1.56
C GLU A 73 -0.02 11.84 2.05
N CYS A 74 -0.03 10.80 1.20
CA CYS A 74 -0.39 9.44 1.60
C CYS A 74 0.87 8.56 1.77
N PHE A 75 0.74 7.37 2.35
CA PHE A 75 1.92 6.53 2.63
C PHE A 75 2.58 6.04 1.34
N SER A 76 1.77 5.52 0.41
CA SER A 76 2.17 4.96 -0.89
C SER A 76 1.05 5.20 -1.91
N PRO A 77 1.36 5.28 -3.22
CA PRO A 77 0.32 5.19 -4.24
C PRO A 77 -0.17 3.74 -4.34
N CYS A 78 -1.46 3.55 -4.61
CA CYS A 78 -1.99 2.21 -4.90
C CYS A 78 -1.63 1.82 -6.34
N GLY A 79 -1.25 0.55 -6.55
CA GLY A 79 -0.81 0.02 -7.84
C GLY A 79 -1.85 0.10 -8.97
N ALA A 80 -3.14 0.28 -8.64
CA ALA A 80 -4.21 0.41 -9.62
C ALA A 80 -4.02 1.61 -10.55
N ALA A 81 -3.59 2.74 -10.01
CA ALA A 81 -3.26 3.94 -10.77
C ALA A 81 -2.28 4.79 -9.97
N ALA A 82 -1.06 4.91 -10.50
CA ALA A 82 0.05 5.55 -9.82
C ALA A 82 1.00 6.22 -10.81
N VAL A 83 1.62 7.33 -10.40
CA VAL A 83 2.68 7.98 -11.18
C VAL A 83 3.94 8.01 -10.32
N VAL A 84 4.98 7.32 -10.79
CA VAL A 84 6.31 7.31 -10.19
C VAL A 84 7.31 7.75 -11.24
N ARG A 85 8.22 8.67 -10.89
CA ARG A 85 9.31 9.09 -11.78
C ARG A 85 10.18 7.89 -12.11
N ARG A 86 10.39 7.63 -13.39
CA ARG A 86 11.14 6.47 -13.90
C ARG A 86 12.49 6.28 -13.20
N THR A 87 13.30 7.33 -13.11
CA THR A 87 14.63 7.27 -12.48
C THR A 87 14.56 6.88 -11.00
N VAL A 88 13.49 7.26 -10.30
CA VAL A 88 13.29 6.91 -8.88
C VAL A 88 12.82 5.46 -8.75
N PHE A 89 11.91 5.01 -9.63
CA PHE A 89 11.47 3.61 -9.70
C PHE A 89 12.65 2.66 -9.99
N GLU A 90 13.49 2.98 -10.97
CA GLU A 90 14.67 2.19 -11.33
C GLU A 90 15.69 2.16 -10.18
N LYS A 91 15.94 3.31 -9.53
CA LYS A 91 16.81 3.40 -8.34
C LYS A 91 16.27 2.56 -7.17
N ALA A 92 14.96 2.51 -6.99
CA ALA A 92 14.32 1.64 -5.99
C ALA A 92 14.44 0.14 -6.33
N GLY A 93 14.79 -0.20 -7.57
CA GLY A 93 14.88 -1.57 -8.08
C GLY A 93 13.58 -2.14 -8.62
N GLY A 94 12.63 -1.27 -8.98
CA GLY A 94 11.34 -1.67 -9.52
C GLY A 94 10.44 -2.42 -8.54
N PHE A 95 9.47 -3.17 -9.07
CA PHE A 95 8.67 -4.13 -8.30
C PHE A 95 9.51 -5.36 -7.93
N ASP A 96 9.20 -5.95 -6.79
CA ASP A 96 9.86 -7.19 -6.37
C ASP A 96 9.06 -8.40 -6.85
N GLU A 97 9.58 -9.08 -7.86
CA GLU A 97 8.91 -10.21 -8.53
C GLU A 97 8.52 -11.35 -7.58
N ARG A 98 9.20 -11.48 -6.43
CA ARG A 98 8.84 -12.48 -5.42
C ARG A 98 7.41 -12.32 -4.92
N PHE A 99 6.92 -11.07 -4.86
CA PHE A 99 5.56 -10.77 -4.41
C PHE A 99 4.51 -11.32 -5.37
N PHE A 100 4.80 -11.34 -6.68
CA PHE A 100 3.88 -11.68 -7.78
C PHE A 100 2.66 -10.75 -7.86
N CYS A 101 1.84 -10.67 -6.81
CA CYS A 101 0.69 -9.77 -6.68
C CYS A 101 0.30 -9.57 -5.20
N TYR A 102 -0.48 -8.52 -4.92
CA TYR A 102 -0.82 -7.97 -3.60
C TYR A 102 0.39 -7.50 -2.77
N CYS A 103 0.30 -6.28 -2.26
CA CYS A 103 1.33 -5.61 -1.47
C CYS A 103 2.65 -5.35 -2.23
N GLU A 104 2.75 -5.64 -3.51
CA GLU A 104 3.90 -5.28 -4.36
C GLU A 104 4.01 -3.77 -4.54
N ASP A 105 2.87 -3.09 -4.62
CA ASP A 105 2.73 -1.64 -4.64
C ASP A 105 3.09 -1.03 -3.28
N VAL A 106 2.59 -1.60 -2.19
CA VAL A 106 2.93 -1.19 -0.82
C VAL A 106 4.43 -1.38 -0.54
N ASP A 107 5.02 -2.50 -0.95
CA ASP A 107 6.47 -2.73 -0.84
C ASP A 107 7.27 -1.68 -1.61
N LEU A 108 6.88 -1.38 -2.85
CA LEU A 108 7.51 -0.33 -3.65
C LEU A 108 7.39 1.03 -2.98
N GLY A 109 6.18 1.43 -2.57
CA GLY A 109 5.94 2.71 -1.91
C GLY A 109 6.69 2.85 -0.58
N PHE A 110 6.78 1.78 0.20
CA PHE A 110 7.58 1.77 1.43
C PHE A 110 9.06 1.95 1.09
N ARG A 111 9.62 1.23 0.11
CA ARG A 111 11.02 1.42 -0.33
C ARG A 111 11.29 2.83 -0.85
N LEU A 112 10.36 3.41 -1.60
CA LEU A 112 10.47 4.78 -2.08
C LEU A 112 10.49 5.78 -0.91
N ARG A 113 9.59 5.60 0.07
CA ARG A 113 9.54 6.43 1.27
C ARG A 113 10.80 6.30 2.12
N LEU A 114 11.35 5.10 2.23
CA LEU A 114 12.65 4.84 2.84
C LEU A 114 13.77 5.64 2.16
N MET A 115 13.71 5.85 0.84
CA MET A 115 14.64 6.68 0.08
C MET A 115 14.40 8.20 0.25
N GLY A 116 13.48 8.61 1.12
CA GLY A 116 13.12 10.01 1.36
C GLY A 116 12.08 10.59 0.40
N GLU A 117 11.49 9.75 -0.46
CA GLU A 117 10.44 10.20 -1.38
C GLU A 117 9.09 10.36 -0.67
N ARG A 118 8.27 11.29 -1.15
CA ARG A 118 6.91 11.51 -0.67
C ARG A 118 5.90 11.19 -1.77
N CYS A 119 4.75 10.66 -1.38
CA CYS A 119 3.64 10.37 -2.28
C CYS A 119 2.53 11.40 -2.08
N VAL A 120 2.27 12.21 -3.09
CA VAL A 120 1.23 13.24 -3.05
C VAL A 120 -0.05 12.69 -3.66
N PHE A 121 -1.11 12.66 -2.86
CA PHE A 121 -2.47 12.37 -3.30
C PHE A 121 -3.09 13.61 -3.95
N LEU A 122 -3.53 13.46 -5.21
CA LEU A 122 -4.23 14.49 -5.96
C LEU A 122 -5.72 14.09 -6.08
N PRO A 123 -6.67 14.78 -5.42
CA PRO A 123 -8.08 14.40 -5.43
C PRO A 123 -8.74 14.58 -6.81
N ASN A 124 -8.25 15.52 -7.62
CA ASN A 124 -8.81 15.82 -8.94
C ASN A 124 -8.29 14.89 -10.04
N ALA A 125 -7.13 14.25 -9.83
CA ALA A 125 -6.70 13.16 -10.69
C ALA A 125 -7.51 11.93 -10.28
N SER A 126 -8.31 11.36 -11.18
CA SER A 126 -9.16 10.21 -10.85
C SER A 126 -9.23 9.11 -11.90
N VAL A 127 -9.50 7.90 -11.42
CA VAL A 127 -9.79 6.71 -12.23
C VAL A 127 -10.97 5.94 -11.61
N GLU A 128 -11.67 5.17 -12.42
CA GLU A 128 -12.57 4.11 -11.97
C GLU A 128 -11.83 2.78 -12.01
N HIS A 129 -12.04 1.92 -11.00
CA HIS A 129 -11.31 0.67 -10.84
C HIS A 129 -12.27 -0.45 -10.41
N LYS A 130 -12.29 -1.55 -11.17
CA LYS A 130 -13.11 -2.71 -10.83
C LYS A 130 -12.60 -3.43 -9.58
N GLY A 131 -11.29 -3.59 -9.45
CA GLY A 131 -10.63 -4.08 -8.24
C GLY A 131 -10.88 -5.56 -7.96
N SER A 132 -9.83 -6.37 -8.04
CA SER A 132 -9.89 -7.84 -7.89
C SER A 132 -10.86 -8.52 -8.88
N ALA A 133 -11.06 -7.93 -10.06
CA ALA A 133 -11.93 -8.48 -11.10
C ALA A 133 -11.51 -9.88 -11.57
N ILE A 134 -10.20 -10.18 -11.51
CA ILE A 134 -9.61 -11.43 -11.99
C ILE A 134 -9.58 -12.50 -10.89
N SER A 135 -9.33 -12.11 -9.65
CA SER A 135 -9.04 -13.04 -8.55
C SER A 135 -10.17 -13.16 -7.52
N GLY A 136 -11.12 -12.23 -7.46
CA GLY A 136 -12.15 -12.15 -6.44
C GLY A 136 -11.65 -11.59 -5.09
N ARG A 137 -12.39 -10.63 -4.52
CA ARG A 137 -12.01 -9.86 -3.31
C ARG A 137 -11.79 -10.68 -2.03
N HIS A 138 -12.17 -11.96 -2.02
CA HIS A 138 -11.99 -12.89 -0.89
C HIS A 138 -11.63 -14.33 -1.31
N SER A 139 -11.03 -14.51 -2.48
CA SER A 139 -10.58 -15.85 -2.90
C SER A 139 -9.42 -16.35 -2.05
N ASP A 140 -9.24 -17.66 -2.04
CA ASP A 140 -8.10 -18.29 -1.36
C ASP A 140 -6.77 -17.80 -1.92
N PHE A 141 -6.73 -17.46 -3.21
CA PHE A 141 -5.57 -16.86 -3.87
C PHE A 141 -5.23 -15.47 -3.29
N THR A 142 -6.23 -14.58 -3.19
CA THR A 142 -6.06 -13.25 -2.60
C THR A 142 -5.64 -13.33 -1.13
N ILE A 143 -6.27 -14.22 -0.35
CA ILE A 143 -5.95 -14.42 1.07
C ILE A 143 -4.53 -14.99 1.25
N TYR A 144 -4.14 -15.97 0.44
CA TYR A 144 -2.80 -16.57 0.49
C TYR A 144 -1.71 -15.53 0.21
N HIS A 145 -1.78 -14.84 -0.93
CA HIS A 145 -0.76 -13.86 -1.33
C HIS A 145 -0.77 -12.64 -0.41
N GLY A 146 -1.95 -12.11 -0.05
CA GLY A 146 -2.07 -10.99 0.88
C GLY A 146 -1.49 -11.30 2.26
N THR A 147 -1.68 -12.52 2.78
CA THR A 147 -1.11 -12.93 4.07
C THR A 147 0.42 -13.06 4.00
N ARG A 148 0.92 -13.76 2.99
CA ARG A 148 2.36 -13.97 2.77
C ARG A 148 3.10 -12.65 2.58
N ASN A 149 2.62 -11.85 1.64
CA ASN A 149 3.30 -10.64 1.19
C ASN A 149 3.22 -9.50 2.22
N ARG A 150 2.19 -9.48 3.08
CA ARG A 150 2.13 -8.55 4.22
C ARG A 150 3.30 -8.77 5.20
N MET A 151 3.60 -10.02 5.53
CA MET A 151 4.76 -10.34 6.37
C MET A 151 6.07 -9.97 5.70
N TRP A 152 6.19 -10.27 4.40
CA TRP A 152 7.38 -9.90 3.64
C TRP A 152 7.56 -8.39 3.58
N THR A 153 6.51 -7.62 3.33
CA THR A 153 6.57 -6.14 3.34
C THR A 153 7.07 -5.63 4.68
N TYR A 154 6.53 -6.16 5.78
CA TYR A 154 6.91 -5.78 7.15
C TYR A 154 8.39 -6.09 7.41
N VAL A 155 8.82 -7.34 7.19
CA VAL A 155 10.20 -7.76 7.46
C VAL A 155 11.19 -7.15 6.47
N LYS A 156 10.80 -6.83 5.23
CA LYS A 156 11.69 -6.25 4.23
C LYS A 156 11.95 -4.76 4.45
N ASN A 157 10.92 -4.02 4.85
CA ASN A 157 10.98 -2.55 4.78
C ASN A 157 11.05 -1.87 6.14
N MET A 158 10.58 -2.51 7.22
CA MET A 158 10.56 -1.84 8.52
C MET A 158 12.00 -1.50 8.99
N PRO A 159 12.31 -0.25 9.38
CA PRO A 159 13.59 0.10 9.97
C PRO A 159 13.89 -0.78 11.19
N LEU A 160 15.14 -1.21 11.37
CA LEU A 160 15.46 -2.30 12.31
C LEU A 160 14.97 -2.04 13.75
N GLY A 161 15.14 -0.83 14.26
CA GLY A 161 14.65 -0.46 15.61
C GLY A 161 13.12 -0.55 15.73
N LEU A 162 12.40 -0.08 14.71
CA LEU A 162 10.93 -0.23 14.66
C LEU A 162 10.54 -1.69 14.50
N LEU A 163 11.23 -2.44 13.63
CA LEU A 163 10.95 -3.85 13.39
C LEU A 163 11.00 -4.65 14.69
N VAL A 164 12.05 -4.47 15.50
CA VAL A 164 12.20 -5.12 16.81
C VAL A 164 11.10 -4.66 17.77
N LEU A 165 10.87 -3.35 17.87
CA LEU A 165 9.87 -2.77 18.77
C LEU A 165 8.44 -3.24 18.45
N THR A 166 8.06 -3.30 17.17
CA THR A 166 6.70 -3.64 16.73
C THR A 166 6.50 -5.13 16.45
N ALA A 167 7.56 -5.96 16.46
CA ALA A 167 7.47 -7.38 16.15
C ALA A 167 6.49 -8.16 17.04
N PRO A 168 6.48 -7.97 18.38
CA PRO A 168 5.50 -8.66 19.23
C PRO A 168 4.06 -8.34 18.82
N GLY A 169 3.76 -7.08 18.50
CA GLY A 169 2.44 -6.66 18.04
C GLY A 169 2.08 -7.23 16.65
N HIS A 170 3.04 -7.27 15.72
CA HIS A 170 2.84 -7.89 14.41
C HIS A 170 2.55 -9.40 14.52
N ILE A 171 3.25 -10.11 15.40
CA ILE A 171 3.03 -11.53 15.68
C ILE A 171 1.63 -11.73 16.28
N ALA A 172 1.27 -10.95 17.30
CA ALA A 172 -0.05 -11.03 17.93
C ALA A 172 -1.18 -10.79 16.93
N ILE A 173 -1.07 -9.79 16.05
CA ILE A 173 -2.06 -9.53 15.00
C ILE A 173 -2.10 -10.67 13.98
N SER A 174 -0.95 -11.25 13.61
CA SER A 174 -0.90 -12.37 12.66
C SER A 174 -1.60 -13.62 13.23
N ILE A 175 -1.39 -13.91 14.52
CA ILE A 175 -2.10 -14.99 15.24
C ILE A 175 -3.60 -14.70 15.28
N TYR A 176 -4.00 -13.48 15.64
CA TYR A 176 -5.41 -13.08 15.66
C TYR A 176 -6.06 -13.23 14.28
N LEU A 177 -5.40 -12.78 13.22
CA LEU A 177 -5.93 -12.89 11.85
C LEU A 177 -6.01 -14.35 11.38
N LEU A 178 -5.06 -15.20 11.78
CA LEU A 178 -5.15 -16.64 11.54
C LEU A 178 -6.35 -17.25 12.27
N ALA A 179 -6.54 -16.96 13.55
CA ALA A 179 -7.69 -17.46 14.31
C ALA A 179 -9.02 -16.98 13.71
N ARG A 180 -9.11 -15.68 13.38
CA ARG A 180 -10.29 -15.10 12.71
C ARG A 180 -10.54 -15.70 11.33
N SER A 181 -9.50 -16.11 10.60
CA SER A 181 -9.69 -16.72 9.28
C SER A 181 -10.45 -18.05 9.34
N ALA A 182 -10.45 -18.74 10.48
CA ALA A 182 -11.26 -19.93 10.70
C ALA A 182 -12.76 -19.62 10.70
N SER A 183 -13.19 -18.53 11.35
CA SER A 183 -14.61 -18.17 11.42
C SER A 183 -15.22 -17.71 10.09
N VAL A 184 -14.37 -17.41 9.09
CA VAL A 184 -14.80 -17.02 7.74
C VAL A 184 -14.45 -18.06 6.67
N GLY A 185 -14.07 -19.28 7.07
CA GLY A 185 -13.77 -20.39 6.14
C GLY A 185 -12.49 -20.22 5.31
N LYS A 186 -11.54 -19.38 5.75
CA LYS A 186 -10.29 -19.06 5.03
C LYS A 186 -9.02 -19.50 5.76
N PHE A 187 -9.15 -20.39 6.74
CA PHE A 187 -8.02 -20.87 7.55
C PHE A 187 -6.91 -21.50 6.70
N LYS A 188 -7.25 -22.42 5.79
CA LYS A 188 -6.25 -23.13 4.98
C LYS A 188 -5.41 -22.17 4.12
N ALA A 189 -6.06 -21.20 3.47
CA ALA A 189 -5.37 -20.21 2.65
C ALA A 189 -4.47 -19.29 3.50
N THR A 190 -4.99 -18.82 4.64
CA THR A 190 -4.25 -17.96 5.58
C THR A 190 -3.05 -18.68 6.18
N TRP A 191 -3.23 -19.93 6.64
CA TRP A 191 -2.16 -20.77 7.17
C TRP A 191 -1.06 -21.02 6.14
N ARG A 192 -1.43 -21.38 4.90
CA ARG A 192 -0.45 -21.54 3.81
C ARG A 192 0.33 -20.25 3.57
N GLY A 193 -0.36 -19.11 3.54
CA GLY A 193 0.27 -17.80 3.35
C GLY A 193 1.24 -17.45 4.48
N LEU A 194 0.86 -17.72 5.74
CA LEU A 194 1.70 -17.53 6.92
C LEU A 194 2.93 -18.45 6.89
N ARG A 195 2.74 -19.75 6.64
CA ARG A 195 3.81 -20.75 6.57
C ARG A 195 4.83 -20.38 5.49
N ASP A 196 4.36 -20.16 4.26
CA ASP A 196 5.24 -19.82 3.15
C ASP A 196 5.86 -18.42 3.33
N GLY A 197 5.14 -17.53 4.04
CA GLY A 197 5.63 -16.24 4.50
C GLY A 197 6.86 -16.38 5.38
N ILE A 198 6.78 -17.23 6.41
CA ILE A 198 7.87 -17.54 7.34
C ILE A 198 9.03 -18.22 6.62
N LEU A 199 8.76 -19.24 5.80
CA LEU A 199 9.78 -19.99 5.07
C LEU A 199 10.55 -19.09 4.07
N GLY A 200 9.91 -18.07 3.50
CA GLY A 200 10.55 -17.11 2.61
C GLY A 200 11.32 -15.98 3.31
N LEU A 201 11.23 -15.84 4.64
CA LEU A 201 11.88 -14.74 5.36
C LEU A 201 13.40 -14.65 5.16
N PRO A 202 14.18 -15.75 5.06
CA PRO A 202 15.62 -15.65 4.81
C PRO A 202 15.96 -14.89 3.52
N ASP A 203 15.25 -15.14 2.43
CA ASP A 203 15.51 -14.47 1.14
C ASP A 203 14.98 -13.04 1.13
N ILE A 204 13.87 -12.79 1.82
CA ILE A 204 13.36 -11.44 2.05
C ILE A 204 14.35 -10.62 2.88
N TRP A 205 14.94 -11.22 3.93
CA TRP A 205 15.94 -10.59 4.78
C TRP A 205 17.19 -10.22 4.00
N LYS A 206 17.73 -11.14 3.18
CA LYS A 206 18.88 -10.86 2.28
C LYS A 206 18.61 -9.70 1.33
N SER A 207 17.34 -9.50 0.95
CA SER A 207 16.96 -8.41 0.05
C SER A 207 16.65 -7.09 0.71
N ARG A 208 16.72 -7.01 2.05
CA ARG A 208 16.75 -5.73 2.77
C ARG A 208 17.97 -4.97 2.25
N ARG A 209 17.76 -4.02 1.33
CA ARG A 209 18.86 -3.29 0.71
C ARG A 209 19.54 -2.45 1.80
N ALA A 210 20.86 -2.56 1.91
CA ALA A 210 21.68 -1.75 2.81
C ALA A 210 22.25 -0.48 2.12
N ARG A 211 21.72 -0.10 0.94
CA ARG A 211 22.47 0.70 -0.05
C ARG A 211 21.92 2.09 -0.37
N VAL A 212 20.97 2.61 0.41
CA VAL A 212 20.55 4.02 0.29
C VAL A 212 20.57 4.65 1.67
N SER A 213 20.97 5.92 1.77
CA SER A 213 20.78 6.70 2.99
C SER A 213 19.28 6.72 3.29
N TYR A 214 18.89 6.00 4.34
CA TYR A 214 17.50 5.83 4.70
C TYR A 214 17.05 7.00 5.55
N ASP A 215 15.82 7.45 5.30
CA ASP A 215 15.17 8.39 6.19
C ASP A 215 15.17 7.83 7.63
N PRO A 216 15.42 8.66 8.66
CA PRO A 216 15.41 8.19 10.04
C PRO A 216 14.12 7.45 10.38
N ALA A 217 14.21 6.41 11.20
CA ALA A 217 13.06 5.61 11.61
C ALA A 217 11.88 6.46 12.12
N VAL A 218 12.16 7.61 12.75
CA VAL A 218 11.15 8.57 13.20
C VAL A 218 10.32 9.14 12.06
N LYS A 219 10.91 9.49 10.90
CA LYS A 219 10.16 9.99 9.75
C LYS A 219 9.24 8.91 9.18
N ILE A 220 9.73 7.67 9.10
CA ILE A 220 8.94 6.52 8.66
C ILE A 220 7.77 6.25 9.62
N ALA A 221 8.03 6.25 10.94
CA ALA A 221 6.98 6.11 11.95
C ALA A 221 5.94 7.23 11.86
N ARG A 222 6.36 8.48 11.59
CA ARG A 222 5.44 9.60 11.39
C ARG A 222 4.58 9.46 10.15
N ALA A 223 5.02 8.74 9.11
CA ALA A 223 4.20 8.50 7.92
C ALA A 223 3.14 7.41 8.13
N MET A 224 3.36 6.50 9.08
CA MET A 224 2.42 5.44 9.44
C MET A 224 1.24 5.98 10.25
N SER A 225 0.17 5.17 10.32
CA SER A 225 -0.85 5.33 11.35
C SER A 225 -0.53 4.40 12.53
N TRP A 226 -0.80 4.92 13.72
CA TRP A 226 -0.71 4.18 14.99
C TRP A 226 -2.08 3.99 15.63
N ASN A 227 -3.15 4.41 14.94
CA ASN A 227 -4.52 4.28 15.41
C ASN A 227 -5.19 3.06 14.75
N VAL A 228 -5.46 2.04 15.57
CA VAL A 228 -6.13 0.81 15.12
C VAL A 228 -7.49 1.07 14.49
N ASN A 229 -8.20 2.14 14.88
CA ASN A 229 -9.49 2.48 14.31
C ASN A 229 -9.37 3.00 12.88
N ASP A 230 -8.28 3.69 12.53
CA ASP A 230 -8.06 4.14 11.16
C ASP A 230 -7.89 2.94 10.24
N MET A 231 -7.07 1.97 10.64
CA MET A 231 -6.90 0.71 9.92
C MET A 231 -8.21 -0.09 9.84
N ARG A 232 -8.89 -0.31 10.98
CA ARG A 232 -10.11 -1.14 11.03
C ARG A 232 -11.25 -0.55 10.21
N LYS A 233 -11.41 0.77 10.22
CA LYS A 233 -12.41 1.48 9.43
C LYS A 233 -11.92 1.84 8.03
N ARG A 234 -10.68 1.48 7.66
CA ARG A 234 -10.03 1.85 6.39
C ARG A 234 -10.10 3.35 6.10
N ARG A 235 -9.91 4.19 7.13
CA ARG A 235 -9.97 5.65 6.96
C ARG A 235 -8.93 6.11 5.95
N PRO A 236 -9.21 7.17 5.16
CA PRO A 236 -8.18 7.91 4.48
C PRO A 236 -7.07 8.33 5.44
N CYS A 237 -5.80 8.14 5.05
CA CYS A 237 -4.65 8.68 5.78
C CYS A 237 -3.82 9.55 4.85
N VAL A 238 -4.46 10.63 4.39
CA VAL A 238 -3.83 11.70 3.63
C VAL A 238 -3.56 12.84 4.62
N LYS A 239 -2.29 13.26 4.72
CA LYS A 239 -1.86 14.33 5.63
C LYS A 239 -1.70 15.61 4.85
N GLU A 240 -2.36 16.67 5.29
CA GLU A 240 -2.20 18.00 4.69
C GLU A 240 -0.75 18.50 4.86
N PHE A 241 -0.30 19.33 3.92
CA PHE A 241 1.05 19.89 3.90
C PHE A 241 1.23 21.03 4.89
#